data_AF-A0A9D4LSR4-F1
#
_entry.id   AF-A0A9D4LSR4-F1
#
_cell.length_a   1.000
_cell.length_b   1.000
_cell.length_c   1.000
_cell.angle_alpha   90.00
_cell.angle_beta   90.00
_cell.angle_gamma   90.00
#
_symmetry.space_group_name_H-M   'P 1'
#
loop_
_entity.id
_entity.type
_entity.pdbx_description
1 polymer ?
#
loop_
_entity_poly.entity_id
_entity_poly.type
_entity_poly.pdbx_seq_one_letter_code
_entity_poly.pdbx_strand_id
1 'polypeptide(L)'
;MRVPDEVEAGGRNESDTQVDIPDDCGAWDSSSGTTVNQLFTVSSENKKKDVFQKNGHICAKKIVNKKITYVPMEPQPEDIITLHRYYTKLKDDQNYEKRSTTVKEAPVFLNHLKGRAIVE
;
A
#
# COMPACT_ATOMS: atom_id res chain seq x y z
N MET A 1 10.10 32.51 -25.77
CA MET A 1 10.32 32.00 -24.40
C MET A 1 9.45 30.76 -24.23
N ARG A 2 10.08 29.59 -24.06
CA ARG A 2 9.40 28.30 -23.87
C ARG A 2 9.85 27.81 -22.49
N VAL A 3 8.91 27.67 -21.57
CA VAL A 3 9.16 27.13 -20.23
C VAL A 3 9.34 25.61 -20.40
N PRO A 4 10.38 24.97 -19.85
CA PRO A 4 10.48 23.52 -19.89
C PRO A 4 9.56 22.90 -18.83
N ASP A 5 8.80 21.90 -19.24
CA ASP A 5 8.01 21.04 -18.37
C ASP A 5 8.94 20.26 -17.42
N GLU A 6 8.81 20.50 -16.12
CA GLU A 6 9.44 19.66 -15.09
C GLU A 6 8.69 18.33 -15.02
N VAL A 7 9.30 17.29 -15.59
CA VAL A 7 8.99 15.90 -15.28
C VAL A 7 9.48 15.62 -13.86
N GLU A 8 8.59 15.67 -12.88
CA GLU A 8 8.87 15.15 -11.54
C GLU A 8 9.05 13.62 -11.64
N ALA A 9 10.31 13.20 -11.74
CA ALA A 9 10.70 11.83 -11.45
C ALA A 9 10.37 11.55 -9.98
N GLY A 10 9.35 10.72 -9.75
CA GLY A 10 8.93 10.30 -8.41
C GLY A 10 10.12 9.73 -7.63
N GLY A 11 10.62 10.54 -6.68
CA GLY A 11 11.68 10.15 -5.76
C GLY A 11 11.25 8.94 -4.93
N ARG A 12 12.12 7.94 -4.86
CA ARG A 12 12.01 6.84 -3.90
C ARG A 12 12.18 7.42 -2.50
N ASN A 13 11.08 7.56 -1.77
CA ASN A 13 11.13 7.95 -0.36
C ASN A 13 11.79 6.84 0.48
N GLU A 14 12.54 7.30 1.47
CA GLU A 14 13.47 6.55 2.31
C GLU A 14 12.85 5.40 3.12
N SER A 15 13.63 4.34 3.28
CA SER A 15 13.37 3.13 4.07
C SER A 15 12.17 2.28 3.63
N ASP A 16 12.27 1.68 2.44
CA ASP A 16 11.66 0.36 2.24
C ASP A 16 12.41 -0.62 3.17
N THR A 17 11.93 -0.73 4.41
CA THR A 17 12.26 -1.89 5.25
C THR A 17 11.81 -3.10 4.44
N GLN A 18 12.76 -3.78 3.80
CA GLN A 18 12.51 -5.02 3.11
C GLN A 18 11.92 -5.96 4.13
N VAL A 19 10.61 -6.21 4.01
CA VAL A 19 9.95 -7.21 4.83
C VAL A 19 10.49 -8.53 4.32
N ASP A 20 11.30 -9.21 5.13
CA ASP A 20 11.78 -10.55 4.83
C ASP A 20 10.58 -11.49 4.83
N ILE A 21 10.07 -11.78 3.64
CA ILE A 21 9.01 -12.74 3.42
C ILE A 21 9.70 -14.08 3.16
N PRO A 22 9.41 -15.12 3.97
CA PRO A 22 10.03 -16.43 3.79
C PRO A 22 9.90 -16.91 2.34
N ASP A 23 11.05 -17.23 1.77
CA ASP A 23 11.16 -17.88 0.47
C ASP A 23 11.31 -19.39 0.73
N ASP A 24 10.37 -20.17 0.21
CA ASP A 24 10.33 -21.62 0.38
C ASP A 24 11.45 -22.26 -0.46
N CYS A 25 12.68 -22.16 0.02
CA CYS A 25 13.88 -22.65 -0.63
C CYS A 25 14.15 -22.07 -2.03
N GLY A 26 13.70 -20.84 -2.32
CA GLY A 26 13.91 -20.22 -3.63
C GLY A 26 12.83 -20.56 -4.66
N ALA A 27 11.70 -21.14 -4.26
CA ALA A 27 10.62 -21.51 -5.16
C ALA A 27 9.93 -20.30 -5.81
N TRP A 28 10.03 -19.12 -5.18
CA TRP A 28 9.34 -17.91 -5.62
C TRP A 28 10.21 -17.05 -6.53
N ASP A 29 9.63 -16.53 -7.60
CA ASP A 29 10.28 -15.59 -8.50
C ASP A 29 10.27 -14.18 -7.88
N SER A 30 11.26 -13.93 -7.03
CA SER A 30 11.45 -12.64 -6.39
C SER A 30 11.72 -11.50 -7.38
N SER A 31 12.21 -11.81 -8.59
CA SER A 31 12.47 -10.83 -9.64
C SER A 31 11.19 -10.30 -10.31
N SER A 32 10.14 -11.12 -10.32
CA SER A 32 8.79 -10.74 -10.76
C SER A 32 7.95 -10.05 -9.68
N GLY A 33 8.50 -9.90 -8.48
CA GLY A 33 7.77 -9.43 -7.31
C GLY A 33 7.22 -8.02 -7.49
N THR A 34 5.98 -7.80 -7.08
CA THR A 34 5.35 -6.46 -7.06
C THR A 34 4.95 -6.09 -5.64
N THR A 35 5.28 -4.87 -5.24
CA THR A 35 4.93 -4.31 -3.94
C THR A 35 3.90 -3.20 -4.06
N VAL A 36 2.90 -3.17 -3.16
CA VAL A 36 1.88 -2.12 -3.08
C VAL A 36 1.64 -1.72 -1.62
N ASN A 37 1.68 -0.43 -1.33
CA ASN A 37 1.16 0.11 -0.06
C ASN A 37 -0.32 0.49 -0.23
N GLN A 38 -1.19 -0.03 0.64
CA GLN A 38 -2.60 0.31 0.68
C GLN A 38 -2.98 0.90 2.03
N LEU A 39 -3.64 2.06 2.02
CA LEU A 39 -4.04 2.78 3.21
C LEU A 39 -5.52 2.56 3.50
N PHE A 40 -5.85 2.40 4.78
CA PHE A 40 -7.21 2.27 5.27
C PHE A 40 -7.45 3.18 6.46
N THR A 41 -8.62 3.83 6.49
CA THR A 41 -9.15 4.37 7.75
C THR A 41 -9.84 3.26 8.52
N VAL A 42 -9.72 3.27 9.84
CA VAL A 42 -10.47 2.38 10.74
C VAL A 42 -11.49 3.21 11.51
N SER A 43 -12.77 2.90 11.38
CA SER A 43 -13.79 3.48 12.26
C SER A 43 -13.84 2.74 13.59
N SER A 44 -14.38 3.37 14.62
CA SER A 44 -14.73 2.73 15.91
C SER A 44 -15.64 1.49 15.77
N GLU A 45 -16.39 1.37 14.68
CA GLU A 45 -17.23 0.20 14.36
C GLU A 45 -16.48 -0.93 13.62
N ASN A 46 -15.14 -0.91 13.58
CA ASN A 46 -14.29 -1.86 12.83
C ASN A 46 -14.56 -1.91 11.31
N LYS A 47 -15.24 -0.91 10.75
CA LYS A 47 -15.35 -0.75 9.30
C LYS A 47 -14.07 -0.14 8.76
N LYS A 48 -13.49 -0.78 7.74
CA LYS A 48 -12.36 -0.25 6.99
C LYS A 48 -12.83 0.44 5.71
N LYS A 49 -12.17 1.53 5.34
CA LYS A 49 -12.40 2.22 4.07
C LYS A 49 -11.08 2.53 3.40
N ASP A 50 -11.01 2.24 2.10
CA ASP A 50 -9.85 2.58 1.29
C ASP A 50 -9.68 4.10 1.21
N VAL A 51 -8.46 4.55 1.49
CA VAL A 51 -8.06 5.94 1.36
C VAL A 51 -6.73 6.05 0.62
N PHE A 52 -6.43 7.26 0.16
CA PHE A 52 -5.27 7.53 -0.69
C PHE A 52 -4.59 8.79 -0.21
N GLN A 53 -3.27 8.79 -0.15
CA GLN A 53 -2.51 10.00 0.13
C GLN A 53 -2.23 10.76 -1.17
N LYS A 54 -2.64 12.02 -1.25
CA LYS A 54 -2.35 12.93 -2.38
C LYS A 54 -2.01 14.31 -1.85
N ASN A 55 -0.90 14.88 -2.31
CA ASN A 55 -0.42 16.21 -1.90
C ASN A 55 -0.40 16.41 -0.38
N GLY A 56 0.09 15.41 0.36
CA GLY A 56 0.15 15.43 1.82
C GLY A 56 -1.16 15.17 2.57
N HIS A 57 -2.30 15.05 1.88
CA HIS A 57 -3.61 14.86 2.49
C HIS A 57 -4.16 13.45 2.27
N ILE A 58 -4.96 12.96 3.21
CA ILE A 58 -5.76 11.74 3.03
C ILE A 58 -7.02 12.09 2.25
N CYS A 59 -7.24 11.35 1.18
CA CYS A 59 -8.32 11.53 0.22
C CYS A 59 -9.17 10.27 0.09
N ALA A 60 -10.46 10.48 -0.14
CA ALA A 60 -11.38 9.43 -0.59
C ALA A 60 -11.44 9.43 -2.12
N LYS A 61 -11.49 8.23 -2.71
CA LYS A 61 -11.78 8.04 -4.13
C LYS A 61 -13.26 8.35 -4.39
N LYS A 62 -13.54 9.24 -5.34
CA LYS A 62 -14.88 9.48 -5.88
C LYS A 62 -14.86 9.30 -7.40
N ILE A 63 -15.98 8.87 -7.95
CA ILE A 63 -16.17 8.84 -9.40
C ILE A 63 -17.08 10.03 -9.75
N VAL A 64 -16.54 10.98 -10.51
CA VAL A 64 -17.27 12.16 -11.00
C VAL A 64 -17.18 12.16 -12.51
N ASN A 65 -18.32 12.15 -13.20
CA ASN A 65 -18.38 12.11 -14.67
C ASN A 65 -17.53 10.98 -15.30
N LYS A 66 -17.63 9.76 -14.75
CA LYS A 66 -16.85 8.56 -15.15
C LYS A 66 -15.33 8.68 -14.97
N LYS A 67 -14.84 9.74 -14.34
CA LYS A 67 -13.43 9.93 -14.00
C LYS A 67 -13.21 9.73 -12.51
N ILE A 68 -12.06 9.18 -12.15
CA ILE A 68 -11.65 9.06 -10.76
C ILE A 68 -11.13 10.42 -10.30
N THR A 69 -11.65 10.89 -9.17
CA THR A 69 -11.21 12.10 -8.49
C THR A 69 -10.88 11.75 -7.05
N TYR A 70 -9.77 12.29 -6.53
CA TYR A 70 -9.39 12.16 -5.14
C TYR A 70 -9.79 13.43 -4.41
N VAL A 71 -10.70 13.30 -3.46
CA VAL A 71 -11.22 14.44 -2.68
C VAL A 71 -10.66 14.33 -1.26
N PRO A 72 -9.96 15.37 -0.75
CA PRO A 72 -9.52 15.41 0.64
C PRO A 72 -10.67 15.12 1.61
N MET A 73 -10.38 14.35 2.65
CA MET A 73 -11.33 14.07 3.72
C MET A 73 -11.34 15.21 4.73
N GLU A 74 -12.52 15.59 5.20
CA GLU A 74 -12.69 16.59 6.26
C GLU A 74 -13.64 16.04 7.34
N PRO A 75 -13.19 15.89 8.60
CA PRO A 75 -11.83 16.12 9.08
C PRO A 75 -10.81 15.10 8.52
N GLN A 76 -9.52 15.46 8.53
CA GLN A 76 -8.44 14.52 8.21
C GLN A 76 -8.42 13.37 9.24
N PRO A 77 -8.46 12.10 8.80
CA PRO A 77 -8.43 10.97 9.71
C PRO A 77 -7.04 10.79 10.33
N GLU A 78 -7.01 10.52 11.64
CA GLU A 78 -5.78 10.21 12.38
C GLU A 78 -5.52 8.69 12.43
N ASP A 79 -6.59 7.90 12.48
CA ASP A 79 -6.52 6.44 12.59
C ASP A 79 -6.36 5.75 11.22
N ILE A 80 -5.14 5.79 10.70
CA ILE A 80 -4.75 5.15 9.43
C ILE A 80 -3.93 3.89 9.67
N ILE A 81 -4.29 2.81 8.96
CA ILE A 81 -3.46 1.62 8.79
C ILE A 81 -2.81 1.67 7.41
N THR A 82 -1.51 1.42 7.35
CA THR A 82 -0.77 1.18 6.11
C THR A 82 -0.45 -0.31 6.01
N LEU A 83 -1.03 -0.98 5.01
CA LEU A 83 -0.70 -2.36 4.67
C LEU A 83 0.32 -2.37 3.54
N HIS A 84 1.41 -3.09 3.74
CA HIS A 84 2.37 -3.42 2.70
C HIS A 84 2.01 -4.79 2.11
N ARG A 85 1.78 -4.85 0.81
CA ARG A 85 1.51 -6.11 0.10
C ARG A 85 2.63 -6.43 -0.85
N TYR A 86 3.07 -7.67 -0.80
CA TYR A 86 4.02 -8.24 -1.75
C TYR A 86 3.37 -9.40 -2.48
N TYR A 87 3.42 -9.33 -3.80
CA TYR A 87 2.92 -10.34 -4.72
C TYR A 87 4.12 -10.96 -5.41
N THR A 88 4.17 -12.29 -5.48
CA THR A 88 5.22 -13.03 -6.20
C THR A 88 4.62 -14.28 -6.82
N LYS A 89 5.26 -14.79 -7.87
CA LYS A 89 4.82 -15.97 -8.60
C LYS A 89 5.73 -17.16 -8.36
N LEU A 90 5.22 -18.37 -8.51
CA LEU A 90 6.05 -19.55 -8.46
C LEU A 90 6.95 -19.61 -9.71
N LYS A 91 8.23 -19.93 -9.55
CA LYS A 91 9.15 -20.06 -10.70
C LYS A 91 8.65 -21.10 -11.71
N ASP A 92 8.16 -22.22 -11.21
CA ASP A 92 7.70 -23.36 -12.01
C ASP A 92 6.29 -23.18 -12.59
N ASP A 93 5.47 -22.28 -12.04
CA ASP A 93 4.15 -21.95 -12.56
C ASP A 93 3.82 -20.46 -12.38
N GLN A 94 3.91 -19.73 -13.49
CA GLN A 94 3.67 -18.28 -13.53
C GLN A 94 2.18 -17.89 -13.39
N ASN A 95 1.28 -18.87 -13.32
CA ASN A 95 -0.14 -18.65 -12.99
C ASN A 95 -0.41 -18.78 -11.48
N TYR A 96 0.52 -19.34 -10.72
CA TYR A 96 0.40 -19.46 -9.27
C TYR A 96 1.04 -18.24 -8.60
N GLU A 97 0.23 -17.48 -7.86
CA GLU A 97 0.63 -16.24 -7.18
C GLU A 97 0.48 -16.39 -5.67
N LYS A 98 1.50 -15.97 -4.92
CA LYS A 98 1.48 -15.80 -3.46
C LYS A 98 1.35 -14.32 -3.12
N ARG A 99 0.52 -14.02 -2.14
CA ARG A 99 0.41 -12.69 -1.55
C ARG A 99 0.84 -12.73 -0.09
N SER A 100 1.80 -11.88 0.26
CA SER A 100 2.08 -11.54 1.67
C SER A 100 1.54 -10.14 1.96
N THR A 101 0.78 -10.00 3.04
CA THR A 101 0.27 -8.73 3.53
C THR A 101 0.80 -8.47 4.93
N THR A 102 1.56 -7.39 5.10
CA THR A 102 2.17 -6.98 6.37
C THR A 102 1.62 -5.64 6.83
N VAL A 103 1.35 -5.50 8.12
CA VAL A 103 0.98 -4.21 8.71
C VAL A 103 2.24 -3.36 8.89
N LYS A 104 2.44 -2.36 8.01
CA LYS A 104 3.60 -1.45 8.05
C LYS A 104 3.43 -0.39 9.14
N GLU A 105 2.26 0.24 9.16
CA GLU A 105 1.89 1.26 10.15
C GLU A 105 0.46 1.01 10.62
N ALA A 106 0.19 1.32 11.88
CA ALA A 106 -1.11 1.16 12.48
C ALA A 106 -1.31 2.20 13.59
N PRO A 107 -2.56 2.59 13.90
CA PRO A 107 -2.86 3.43 15.04
C PRO A 107 -2.45 2.75 16.36
N VAL A 108 -2.33 3.54 17.43
CA VAL A 108 -1.85 3.08 18.75
C VAL A 108 -2.59 1.83 19.24
N PHE A 109 -3.91 1.80 19.09
CA PHE A 109 -4.74 0.68 19.54
C PHE A 109 -4.55 -0.62 18.73
N LEU A 110 -3.95 -0.54 17.52
CA LEU A 110 -3.62 -1.69 16.67
C LEU A 110 -2.11 -1.93 16.54
N ASN A 111 -1.28 -1.24 17.34
CA ASN A 111 0.18 -1.36 17.24
C ASN A 111 0.68 -2.80 17.50
N HIS A 112 -0.08 -3.62 18.23
CA HIS A 112 0.21 -5.06 18.43
C HIS A 112 0.16 -5.90 17.14
N LEU A 113 -0.43 -5.37 16.07
CA LEU A 113 -0.46 -5.97 14.74
C LEU A 113 0.71 -5.52 13.86
N LYS A 114 1.42 -4.45 14.22
CA LYS A 114 2.54 -3.93 13.43
C LYS A 114 3.60 -5.01 13.25
N GLY A 115 4.07 -5.19 12.01
CA GLY A 115 5.03 -6.23 11.65
C GLY A 115 4.45 -7.65 11.53
N ARG A 116 3.18 -7.88 11.87
CA ARG A 116 2.53 -9.16 11.57
C ARG A 116 2.22 -9.26 10.08
N ALA A 117 2.41 -10.46 9.55
CA ALA A 117 2.13 -10.79 8.15
C ALA A 117 1.08 -11.90 8.05
N ILE A 118 0.26 -11.83 7.00
CA ILE A 118 -0.61 -12.91 6.53
C ILE A 118 -0.09 -13.32 5.15
N VAL A 119 0.02 -14.62 4.90
CA VAL A 119 0.44 -15.18 3.62
C VAL A 119 -0.71 -16.00 3.06
N GLU A 120 -1.09 -15.73 1.82
CA GLU A 120 -2.21 -16.33 1.08
C GLU A 120 -1.77 -16.79 -0.30
#